data_AF-A0A6J4YGI7-F1
#
_entry.id   AF-A0A6J4YGI7-F1
#
_cell.length_a   1.000
_cell.length_b   1.000
_cell.length_c   1.000
_cell.angle_alpha   90.00
_cell.angle_beta   90.00
_cell.angle_gamma   90.00
#
_symmetry.space_group_name_H-M   'P 1'
#
loop_
_entity.id
_entity.type
_entity.pdbx_description
1 polymer ?
#
loop_
_entity_poly.entity_id
_entity_poly.type
_entity_poly.pdbx_seq_one_letter_code
_entity_poly.pdbx_strand_id
1 'polypeptide(L)'
;MRRLYTKTNVYYYVPTILDPGTYYAELDGQGNESSRYLLYIEALSKTGEVPYDPYEPDNTPDQAKTIRYCSDCFSDTDAFRKGQSRLIFPTDDVDWVKFTLSNTANIRLSTYPPHRPHWQLIYYYDTRLWLYDSNLNQIAFNDDRGGDYSRCSFIESKLPPGTYYAKVDEDGNDREIFYQLLLQATQEQDQYEPDNTPDQAGPIQLGSEQEHSIIPRDDVDWVKFTVAEPSDIVLETSGFAGDTRLWLYDGNLKPIAFNDDIVVGRNLSSRITRRGLAPGTYYAKVDEYWNDEETHLNEHEIDRYRLSLKEMQETDYEPDGDVDGSDLYHLIIGNLTLTIEEFAMNYGEIYYP
;
A
#
# COMPACT_ATOMS: atom_id res chain seq x y z
N MET A 1 -20.71 -15.34 -40.44
CA MET A 1 -20.09 -15.85 -39.21
C MET A 1 -19.06 -16.90 -39.59
N ARG A 2 -17.77 -16.67 -39.33
CA ARG A 2 -16.76 -17.74 -39.38
C ARG A 2 -16.78 -18.40 -38.01
N ARG A 3 -17.05 -19.71 -37.96
CA ARG A 3 -17.04 -20.50 -36.72
C ARG A 3 -15.62 -21.00 -36.47
N LEU A 4 -15.15 -20.90 -35.23
CA LEU A 4 -13.84 -21.35 -34.80
C LEU A 4 -14.02 -22.33 -33.62
N TYR A 5 -13.26 -23.43 -33.62
CA TYR A 5 -13.42 -24.55 -32.67
C TYR A 5 -12.14 -24.72 -31.84
N THR A 6 -12.23 -24.95 -30.52
CA THR A 6 -11.04 -25.23 -29.70
C THR A 6 -11.21 -26.24 -28.56
N LYS A 7 -10.08 -26.86 -28.20
CA LYS A 7 -9.75 -27.38 -26.87
C LYS A 7 -8.51 -26.62 -26.37
N THR A 8 -8.69 -25.82 -25.32
CA THR A 8 -7.67 -25.19 -24.44
C THR A 8 -6.56 -24.32 -25.06
N ASN A 9 -6.44 -23.07 -24.57
CA ASN A 9 -5.39 -22.08 -24.82
C ASN A 9 -5.03 -21.86 -26.30
N VAL A 10 -5.92 -21.19 -27.05
CA VAL A 10 -5.66 -20.80 -28.45
C VAL A 10 -5.85 -19.28 -28.60
N TYR A 11 -4.80 -18.60 -29.08
CA TYR A 11 -4.88 -17.21 -29.54
C TYR A 11 -5.33 -17.20 -31.00
N TYR A 12 -6.35 -16.39 -31.32
CA TYR A 12 -6.81 -16.19 -32.70
C TYR A 12 -6.44 -14.81 -33.19
N TYR A 13 -5.47 -14.75 -34.11
CA TYR A 13 -5.21 -13.55 -34.88
C TYR A 13 -6.30 -13.41 -35.96
N VAL A 14 -7.04 -12.31 -35.93
CA VAL A 14 -7.91 -11.93 -37.04
C VAL A 14 -7.08 -11.03 -37.95
N PRO A 15 -6.54 -11.53 -39.09
CA PRO A 15 -5.61 -10.77 -39.94
C PRO A 15 -6.29 -9.66 -40.74
N THR A 16 -7.55 -9.33 -40.43
CA THR A 16 -8.36 -8.40 -41.21
C THR A 16 -8.69 -7.22 -40.34
N ILE A 17 -8.39 -6.03 -40.85
CA ILE A 17 -8.89 -4.78 -40.30
C ILE A 17 -10.41 -4.88 -40.28
N LEU A 18 -10.98 -4.69 -39.10
CA LEU A 18 -12.42 -4.69 -38.89
C LEU A 18 -12.95 -3.28 -39.15
N ASP A 19 -14.03 -3.17 -39.92
CA ASP A 19 -14.75 -1.90 -40.06
C ASP A 19 -15.43 -1.52 -38.74
N PRO A 20 -15.76 -0.24 -38.49
CA PRO A 20 -16.53 0.14 -37.31
C PRO A 20 -17.86 -0.64 -37.22
N GLY A 21 -18.09 -1.30 -36.09
CA GLY A 21 -19.28 -2.12 -35.90
C GLY A 21 -19.23 -2.95 -34.62
N THR A 22 -20.36 -3.57 -34.29
CA THR A 22 -20.44 -4.51 -33.17
C THR A 22 -19.94 -5.88 -33.62
N TYR A 23 -18.94 -6.38 -32.93
CA TYR A 23 -18.40 -7.73 -33.12
C TYR A 23 -18.73 -8.61 -31.93
N TYR A 24 -18.87 -9.91 -32.18
CA TYR A 24 -19.15 -10.90 -31.15
C TYR A 24 -18.04 -11.95 -31.18
N ALA A 25 -17.43 -12.20 -30.02
CA ALA A 25 -16.55 -13.33 -29.81
C ALA A 25 -17.38 -14.48 -29.20
N GLU A 26 -17.42 -15.61 -29.88
CA GLU A 26 -18.10 -16.83 -29.41
C GLU A 26 -17.02 -17.86 -29.04
N LEU A 27 -17.08 -18.34 -27.80
CA LEU A 27 -16.22 -19.40 -27.29
C LEU A 27 -17.06 -20.68 -27.17
N ASP A 28 -16.74 -21.69 -27.98
CA ASP A 28 -17.40 -22.99 -27.95
C ASP A 28 -16.45 -24.06 -27.38
N GLY A 29 -16.92 -24.75 -26.34
CA GLY A 29 -16.16 -25.79 -25.65
C GLY A 29 -16.35 -27.15 -26.31
N GLN A 30 -15.26 -27.78 -26.76
CA GLN A 30 -15.31 -29.13 -27.33
C GLN A 30 -15.24 -30.21 -26.22
N GLY A 31 -16.37 -30.83 -25.89
CA GLY A 31 -16.47 -31.99 -24.98
C GLY A 31 -17.39 -31.77 -23.77
N ASN A 32 -17.51 -32.77 -22.89
CA ASN A 32 -18.38 -32.72 -21.70
C ASN A 32 -17.67 -32.22 -20.43
N GLU A 33 -16.56 -31.48 -20.56
CA GLU A 33 -15.77 -31.00 -19.42
C GLU A 33 -16.02 -29.51 -19.16
N SER A 34 -16.21 -29.15 -17.90
CA SER A 34 -16.30 -27.75 -17.49
C SER A 34 -14.92 -27.10 -17.48
N SER A 35 -14.75 -26.01 -18.22
CA SER A 35 -13.52 -25.20 -18.24
C SER A 35 -13.80 -23.79 -17.74
N ARG A 36 -12.88 -23.24 -16.92
CA ARG A 36 -12.83 -21.81 -16.64
C ARG A 36 -11.94 -21.15 -17.68
N TYR A 37 -12.33 -19.99 -18.20
CA TYR A 37 -11.56 -19.24 -19.18
C TYR A 37 -11.46 -17.76 -18.79
N LEU A 38 -10.45 -17.10 -19.35
CA LEU A 38 -10.30 -15.65 -19.32
C LEU A 38 -10.18 -15.20 -20.77
N LEU A 39 -11.09 -14.32 -21.22
CA LEU A 39 -11.11 -13.83 -22.60
C LEU A 39 -10.50 -12.44 -22.64
N TYR A 40 -9.42 -12.29 -23.41
CA TYR A 40 -8.83 -11.00 -23.73
C TYR A 40 -9.12 -10.67 -25.20
N ILE A 41 -9.55 -9.43 -25.47
CA ILE A 41 -9.74 -8.91 -26.82
C ILE A 41 -8.86 -7.67 -26.93
N GLU A 42 -7.85 -7.74 -27.79
CA GLU A 42 -7.01 -6.61 -28.15
C GLU A 42 -7.45 -6.11 -29.53
N ALA A 43 -7.71 -4.82 -29.65
CA ALA A 43 -8.09 -4.17 -30.90
C ALA A 43 -7.12 -3.02 -31.16
N LEU A 44 -6.23 -3.19 -32.13
CA LEU A 44 -5.41 -2.10 -32.64
C LEU A 44 -6.29 -1.23 -33.55
N SER A 45 -6.59 -0.02 -33.07
CA SER A 45 -7.34 0.99 -33.82
C SER A 45 -6.53 1.42 -35.06
N LYS A 46 -7.09 1.25 -36.26
CA LYS A 46 -6.51 1.82 -37.50
C LYS A 46 -7.01 3.24 -37.78
N THR A 47 -8.05 3.65 -37.06
CA THR A 47 -8.54 5.02 -37.03
C THR A 47 -7.59 5.83 -36.16
N GLY A 48 -7.26 7.07 -36.51
CA GLY A 48 -6.37 7.94 -35.73
C GLY A 48 -6.93 8.36 -34.35
N GLU A 49 -7.68 7.49 -33.68
CA GLU A 49 -8.00 7.57 -32.26
C GLU A 49 -6.82 6.95 -31.49
N VAL A 50 -6.19 7.79 -30.68
CA VAL A 50 -5.08 7.44 -29.77
C VAL A 50 -5.55 6.31 -28.86
N PRO A 51 -4.86 5.15 -28.81
CA PRO A 51 -5.22 4.10 -27.86
C PRO A 51 -5.12 4.67 -26.43
N TYR A 52 -6.10 4.32 -25.59
CA TYR A 52 -6.26 4.96 -24.28
C TYR A 52 -5.26 4.39 -23.27
N ASP A 53 -4.28 5.20 -22.89
CA ASP A 53 -3.52 5.00 -21.66
C ASP A 53 -4.19 5.78 -20.50
N PRO A 54 -4.72 5.10 -19.46
CA PRO A 54 -5.32 5.78 -18.30
C PRO A 54 -4.33 6.57 -17.45
N TYR A 55 -3.03 6.41 -17.66
CA TYR A 55 -1.95 7.01 -16.92
C TYR A 55 -1.33 8.22 -17.61
N GLU A 56 -1.72 8.57 -18.83
CA GLU A 56 -1.22 9.80 -19.46
C GLU A 56 -1.86 11.07 -18.85
N PRO A 57 -1.13 12.21 -18.76
CA PRO A 57 0.26 12.39 -19.19
C PRO A 57 1.28 11.86 -18.16
N ASP A 58 2.30 11.11 -18.57
CA ASP A 58 3.44 10.70 -17.73
C ASP A 58 4.80 10.67 -18.44
N ASN A 59 4.90 11.47 -19.49
CA ASN A 59 6.09 11.70 -20.30
C ASN A 59 7.28 12.42 -19.62
N THR A 60 7.15 12.83 -18.36
CA THR A 60 8.22 13.52 -17.61
C THR A 60 8.25 13.11 -16.13
N PRO A 61 9.38 13.29 -15.42
CA PRO A 61 9.46 12.98 -13.99
C PRO A 61 8.41 13.71 -13.14
N ASP A 62 8.08 14.97 -13.47
CA ASP A 62 7.06 15.75 -12.75
C ASP A 62 5.64 15.22 -13.00
N GLN A 63 5.42 14.52 -14.11
CA GLN A 63 4.14 13.92 -14.48
C GLN A 63 4.00 12.46 -14.01
N ALA A 64 5.06 11.89 -13.44
CA ALA A 64 5.18 10.48 -13.12
C ALA A 64 3.99 9.95 -12.30
N LYS A 65 3.42 8.82 -12.73
CA LYS A 65 2.30 8.19 -12.03
C LYS A 65 2.78 7.29 -10.90
N THR A 66 2.00 7.29 -9.82
CA THR A 66 2.29 6.43 -8.68
C THR A 66 2.12 4.97 -9.08
N ILE A 67 3.12 4.15 -8.77
CA ILE A 67 3.03 2.69 -8.77
C ILE A 67 3.18 2.20 -7.33
N ARG A 68 2.28 1.30 -6.90
CA ARG A 68 2.36 0.63 -5.61
C ARG A 68 3.11 -0.68 -5.79
N TYR A 69 3.91 -1.04 -4.78
CA TYR A 69 4.60 -2.30 -4.80
C TYR A 69 3.65 -3.40 -4.30
N CYS A 70 3.78 -4.59 -4.86
CA CYS A 70 3.04 -5.76 -4.41
C CYS A 70 3.94 -6.59 -3.49
N SER A 71 3.50 -6.79 -2.24
CA SER A 71 4.23 -7.55 -1.21
C SER A 71 4.02 -9.06 -1.31
N ASP A 72 2.98 -9.52 -2.00
CA ASP A 72 2.57 -10.92 -2.13
C ASP A 72 2.55 -11.44 -3.59
N CYS A 73 3.16 -10.71 -4.52
CA CYS A 73 3.31 -11.14 -5.92
C CYS A 73 4.57 -11.97 -6.07
N PHE A 74 4.44 -13.29 -6.28
CA PHE A 74 5.59 -14.21 -6.39
C PHE A 74 5.68 -14.90 -7.75
N SER A 75 4.75 -14.64 -8.66
CA SER A 75 4.70 -15.28 -9.97
C SER A 75 4.60 -14.28 -11.11
N ASP A 76 5.11 -14.64 -12.29
CA ASP A 76 4.86 -13.87 -13.52
C ASP A 76 3.34 -13.77 -13.83
N THR A 77 2.50 -14.60 -13.19
CA THR A 77 1.05 -14.58 -13.36
C THR A 77 0.37 -13.44 -12.61
N ASP A 78 1.02 -12.93 -11.56
CA ASP A 78 0.54 -11.81 -10.76
C ASP A 78 0.68 -10.49 -11.52
N ALA A 79 1.68 -10.38 -12.41
CA ALA A 79 1.83 -9.24 -13.30
C ALA A 79 0.57 -8.95 -14.13
N PHE A 80 -0.15 -9.98 -14.58
CA PHE A 80 -1.38 -9.80 -15.36
C PHE A 80 -2.62 -9.42 -14.52
N ARG A 81 -2.54 -9.56 -13.20
CA ARG A 81 -3.66 -9.30 -12.28
C ARG A 81 -3.49 -8.03 -11.48
N LYS A 82 -2.24 -7.74 -11.09
CA LYS A 82 -1.86 -6.69 -10.15
C LYS A 82 -0.91 -5.66 -10.77
N GLY A 83 -0.34 -5.95 -11.95
CA GLY A 83 0.47 -4.98 -12.69
C GLY A 83 -0.38 -3.86 -13.27
N GLN A 84 0.23 -2.70 -13.47
CA GLN A 84 -0.38 -1.60 -14.20
C GLN A 84 -0.31 -1.90 -15.70
N SER A 85 -1.45 -1.84 -16.37
CA SER A 85 -1.53 -1.94 -17.82
C SER A 85 -1.18 -0.59 -18.45
N ARG A 86 -0.08 -0.52 -19.18
CA ARG A 86 0.51 0.70 -19.74
C ARG A 86 0.66 0.61 -21.26
N LEU A 87 0.80 1.75 -21.90
CA LEU A 87 0.94 1.88 -23.34
C LEU A 87 1.98 2.97 -23.66
N ILE A 88 3.02 2.59 -24.40
CA ILE A 88 3.93 3.55 -25.04
C ILE A 88 3.38 3.84 -26.45
N PHE A 89 2.77 5.00 -26.60
CA PHE A 89 2.27 5.58 -27.84
C PHE A 89 1.98 7.09 -27.70
N PRO A 90 2.39 7.95 -28.65
CA PRO A 90 2.96 7.65 -29.96
C PRO A 90 4.49 7.47 -29.92
N THR A 91 5.18 7.54 -31.06
CA THR A 91 6.65 7.69 -31.06
C THR A 91 7.06 8.89 -30.23
N ASP A 92 8.15 8.75 -29.47
CA ASP A 92 8.68 9.65 -28.43
C ASP A 92 7.95 9.60 -27.08
N ASP A 93 6.94 8.74 -26.94
CA ASP A 93 6.29 8.49 -25.65
C ASP A 93 7.20 7.71 -24.69
N VAL A 94 7.15 8.09 -23.41
CA VAL A 94 7.91 7.46 -22.33
C VAL A 94 7.07 7.49 -21.05
N ASP A 95 7.04 6.37 -20.33
CA ASP A 95 6.23 6.29 -19.12
C ASP A 95 7.10 6.51 -17.90
N TRP A 96 6.87 7.60 -17.18
CA TRP A 96 7.46 7.81 -15.86
C TRP A 96 6.53 7.32 -14.77
N VAL A 97 7.09 6.54 -13.85
CA VAL A 97 6.41 6.14 -12.61
C VAL A 97 7.21 6.54 -11.39
N LYS A 98 6.54 6.69 -10.25
CA LYS A 98 7.16 6.95 -8.96
C LYS A 98 6.59 6.04 -7.88
N PHE A 99 7.43 5.70 -6.90
CA PHE A 99 7.03 4.93 -5.73
C PHE A 99 7.81 5.41 -4.51
N THR A 100 7.27 5.15 -3.32
CA THR A 100 7.92 5.46 -2.05
C THR A 100 8.11 4.16 -1.29
N LEU A 101 9.29 3.99 -0.71
CA LEU A 101 9.60 2.92 0.23
C LEU A 101 9.68 3.52 1.62
N SER A 102 8.92 2.94 2.54
CA SER A 102 8.95 3.35 3.93
C SER A 102 10.03 2.63 4.70
N ASN A 103 10.40 1.39 4.38
CA ASN A 103 11.59 0.69 4.88
C ASN A 103 12.60 0.39 3.78
N THR A 104 13.79 -0.03 4.20
CA THR A 104 14.73 -0.65 3.26
C THR A 104 14.04 -1.86 2.64
N ALA A 105 14.05 -1.97 1.31
CA ALA A 105 13.38 -3.06 0.63
C ALA A 105 14.24 -3.63 -0.50
N ASN A 106 14.12 -4.95 -0.70
CA ASN A 106 14.55 -5.57 -1.95
C ASN A 106 13.41 -5.40 -2.95
N ILE A 107 13.63 -4.61 -4.00
CA ILE A 107 12.63 -4.38 -5.04
C ILE A 107 12.96 -5.15 -6.30
N ARG A 108 11.91 -5.54 -7.02
CA ARG A 108 11.97 -6.00 -8.40
C ARG A 108 10.94 -5.22 -9.21
N LEU A 109 11.40 -4.33 -10.08
CA LEU A 109 10.55 -3.63 -11.04
C LEU A 109 10.68 -4.35 -12.38
N SER A 110 9.57 -4.85 -12.92
CA SER A 110 9.57 -5.68 -14.13
C SER A 110 8.50 -5.22 -15.11
N THR A 111 8.85 -5.23 -16.38
CA THR A 111 7.90 -5.15 -17.49
C THR A 111 7.58 -6.55 -18.00
N TYR A 112 6.34 -6.76 -18.41
CA TYR A 112 5.88 -8.02 -18.98
C TYR A 112 5.06 -7.74 -20.24
N PRO A 113 5.05 -8.67 -21.21
CA PRO A 113 4.06 -8.61 -22.28
C PRO A 113 2.65 -8.64 -21.68
N PRO A 114 1.64 -8.07 -22.35
CA PRO A 114 0.26 -8.03 -21.86
C PRO A 114 -0.39 -9.42 -21.80
N HIS A 115 0.23 -10.41 -22.43
CA HIS A 115 -0.20 -11.80 -22.44
C HIS A 115 0.96 -12.76 -22.18
N ARG A 116 0.67 -13.95 -21.63
CA ARG A 116 1.71 -14.98 -21.42
C ARG A 116 2.46 -15.25 -22.74
N PRO A 117 3.80 -15.31 -22.70
CA PRO A 117 4.60 -15.32 -23.91
C PRO A 117 4.26 -16.56 -24.75
N HIS A 118 3.66 -16.31 -25.91
CA HIS A 118 3.73 -17.23 -27.03
C HIS A 118 5.03 -16.92 -27.77
N TRP A 119 5.86 -17.92 -28.02
CA TRP A 119 7.20 -17.83 -28.62
C TRP A 119 7.29 -17.05 -29.95
N GLN A 120 6.16 -16.73 -30.60
CA GLN A 120 6.11 -15.89 -31.80
C GLN A 120 5.97 -14.39 -31.54
N LEU A 121 5.55 -13.96 -30.34
CA LEU A 121 5.20 -12.57 -30.03
C LEU A 121 6.21 -11.86 -29.13
N ILE A 122 7.17 -12.59 -28.55
CA ILE A 122 8.17 -12.04 -27.61
C ILE A 122 9.09 -11.02 -28.29
N TYR A 123 9.23 -11.09 -29.61
CA TYR A 123 10.06 -10.18 -30.41
C TYR A 123 9.44 -8.79 -30.64
N TYR A 124 8.18 -8.58 -30.25
CA TYR A 124 7.46 -7.32 -30.47
C TYR A 124 7.45 -6.40 -29.24
N TYR A 125 7.87 -6.91 -28.08
CA TYR A 125 7.89 -6.15 -26.83
C TYR A 125 9.34 -5.93 -26.44
N ASP A 126 9.86 -4.74 -26.72
CA ASP A 126 11.25 -4.35 -26.50
C ASP A 126 11.27 -3.14 -25.56
N THR A 127 11.17 -3.41 -24.26
CA THR A 127 11.12 -2.33 -23.26
C THR A 127 12.51 -2.06 -22.75
N ARG A 128 12.78 -0.81 -22.39
CA ARG A 128 13.94 -0.44 -21.59
C ARG A 128 13.49 0.21 -20.30
N LEU A 129 14.18 -0.10 -19.21
CA LEU A 129 13.82 0.32 -17.87
C LEU A 129 14.99 1.02 -17.19
N TRP A 130 14.72 2.18 -16.62
CA TRP A 130 15.63 2.91 -15.76
C TRP A 130 15.03 3.09 -14.37
N LEU A 131 15.89 3.11 -13.37
CA LEU A 131 15.56 3.46 -11.99
C LEU A 131 16.42 4.66 -11.57
N TYR A 132 15.81 5.62 -10.90
CA TYR A 132 16.41 6.87 -10.45
C TYR A 132 16.12 7.13 -8.96
N ASP A 133 17.02 7.85 -8.31
CA ASP A 133 16.79 8.40 -6.97
C ASP A 133 15.86 9.63 -7.01
N SER A 134 15.58 10.22 -5.84
CA SER A 134 14.71 11.40 -5.72
C SER A 134 15.28 12.68 -6.37
N ASN A 135 16.58 12.71 -6.66
CA ASN A 135 17.24 13.81 -7.38
C ASN A 135 17.39 13.51 -8.88
N LEU A 136 16.75 12.44 -9.37
CA LEU A 136 16.83 11.95 -10.74
C LEU A 136 18.23 11.50 -11.18
N ASN A 137 19.10 11.11 -10.24
CA ASN A 137 20.32 10.41 -10.57
C ASN A 137 19.99 8.94 -10.88
N GLN A 138 20.51 8.42 -11.99
CA GLN A 138 20.28 7.03 -12.38
C GLN A 138 20.95 6.08 -11.38
N ILE A 139 20.16 5.16 -10.81
CA ILE A 139 20.59 4.07 -9.94
C ILE A 139 20.90 2.83 -10.77
N ALA A 140 19.99 2.45 -11.66
CA ALA A 140 20.08 1.23 -12.45
C ALA A 140 19.41 1.39 -13.81
N PHE A 141 19.81 0.52 -14.73
CA PHE A 141 19.26 0.41 -16.08
C PHE A 141 19.28 -1.07 -16.49
N ASN A 142 18.23 -1.50 -17.17
CA ASN A 142 18.21 -2.76 -17.90
C ASN A 142 17.33 -2.61 -19.14
N ASP A 143 17.71 -3.27 -20.23
CA ASP A 143 16.95 -3.39 -21.47
C ASP A 143 16.33 -4.80 -21.60
N ASP A 144 17.11 -5.84 -21.36
CA ASP A 144 16.67 -7.21 -21.64
C ASP A 144 16.76 -8.15 -20.43
N ARG A 145 15.66 -8.84 -20.11
CA ARG A 145 15.60 -9.90 -19.08
C ARG A 145 16.28 -11.20 -19.54
N GLY A 146 16.31 -11.47 -20.84
CA GLY A 146 16.64 -12.80 -21.38
C GLY A 146 15.57 -13.87 -21.09
N GLY A 147 15.74 -15.08 -21.64
CA GLY A 147 14.80 -16.20 -21.46
C GLY A 147 13.47 -16.05 -22.23
N ASP A 148 12.36 -16.57 -21.69
CA ASP A 148 11.03 -16.56 -22.34
C ASP A 148 10.42 -15.14 -22.47
N TYR A 149 11.03 -14.15 -21.81
CA TYR A 149 10.67 -12.72 -21.82
C TYR A 149 11.81 -11.87 -22.40
N SER A 150 12.54 -12.39 -23.41
CA SER A 150 13.90 -11.96 -23.71
C SER A 150 14.13 -10.47 -23.92
N ARG A 151 13.11 -9.72 -24.31
CA ARG A 151 13.15 -8.29 -24.64
C ARG A 151 12.34 -7.40 -23.69
N CYS A 152 11.81 -7.98 -22.62
CA CYS A 152 11.23 -7.19 -21.54
C CYS A 152 12.32 -6.89 -20.50
N SER A 153 12.27 -5.71 -19.92
CA SER A 153 13.18 -5.26 -18.88
C SER A 153 12.80 -5.68 -17.46
N PHE A 154 13.79 -5.85 -16.59
CA PHE A 154 13.60 -5.86 -15.14
C PHE A 154 14.79 -5.25 -14.40
N ILE A 155 14.55 -4.65 -13.23
CA ILE A 155 15.59 -4.16 -12.31
C ILE A 155 15.35 -4.78 -10.95
N GLU A 156 16.41 -5.31 -10.34
CA GLU A 156 16.45 -5.71 -8.93
C GLU A 156 17.43 -4.82 -8.18
N SER A 157 17.01 -4.30 -7.03
CA SER A 157 17.87 -3.45 -6.20
C SER A 157 17.46 -3.52 -4.73
N LYS A 158 18.43 -3.35 -3.83
CA LYS A 158 18.16 -3.10 -2.42
C LYS A 158 18.19 -1.60 -2.20
N LEU A 159 17.04 -1.01 -1.88
CA LEU A 159 16.87 0.43 -1.78
C LEU A 159 16.56 0.83 -0.34
N PRO A 160 17.21 1.87 0.22
CA PRO A 160 16.80 2.46 1.49
C PRO A 160 15.44 3.17 1.36
N PRO A 161 14.84 3.61 2.48
CA PRO A 161 13.62 4.40 2.48
C PRO A 161 13.76 5.67 1.64
N GLY A 162 12.70 6.05 0.95
CA GLY A 162 12.69 7.24 0.11
C GLY A 162 11.78 7.10 -1.10
N THR A 163 11.70 8.19 -1.87
CA THR A 163 10.97 8.23 -3.14
C THR A 163 11.91 7.97 -4.30
N TYR A 164 11.45 7.12 -5.21
CA TYR A 164 12.18 6.71 -6.40
C TYR A 164 11.33 6.92 -7.64
N TYR A 165 12.01 7.09 -8.77
CA TYR A 165 11.39 7.23 -10.08
C TYR A 165 11.89 6.12 -10.99
N ALA A 166 11.02 5.64 -11.88
CA ALA A 166 11.42 4.77 -12.96
C ALA A 166 10.88 5.29 -14.28
N LYS A 167 11.61 5.02 -15.35
CA LYS A 167 11.22 5.36 -16.72
C LYS A 167 11.18 4.08 -17.53
N VAL A 168 10.10 3.89 -18.28
CA VAL A 168 9.99 2.86 -19.31
C VAL A 168 9.91 3.53 -20.67
N ASP A 169 10.63 3.00 -21.66
CA ASP A 169 10.40 3.35 -23.06
C ASP A 169 10.55 2.12 -23.97
N GLU A 170 10.25 2.29 -25.26
CA GLU A 170 10.44 1.27 -26.29
C GLU A 170 11.84 1.39 -26.91
N ASP A 171 12.56 0.28 -27.03
CA ASP A 171 13.85 0.29 -27.72
C ASP A 171 13.66 0.51 -29.22
N GLY A 172 14.35 1.52 -29.75
CA GLY A 172 14.24 1.90 -31.15
C GLY A 172 13.18 2.97 -31.44
N ASN A 173 12.20 3.16 -30.54
CA ASN A 173 11.11 4.11 -30.67
C ASN A 173 10.41 4.00 -32.04
N ASP A 174 10.20 2.77 -32.49
CA ASP A 174 9.68 2.41 -33.80
C ASP A 174 8.37 1.61 -33.73
N ARG A 175 7.85 1.35 -32.51
CA ARG A 175 6.59 0.63 -32.28
C ARG A 175 5.74 1.21 -31.15
N GLU A 176 4.46 0.95 -31.27
CA GLU A 176 3.48 1.00 -30.18
C GLU A 176 3.63 -0.28 -29.35
N ILE A 177 3.78 -0.16 -28.02
CA ILE A 177 3.86 -1.32 -27.12
C ILE A 177 2.90 -1.18 -25.94
N PHE A 178 2.01 -2.16 -25.81
CA PHE A 178 1.27 -2.42 -24.58
C PHE A 178 2.11 -3.32 -23.67
N TYR A 179 2.16 -3.02 -22.38
CA TYR A 179 2.90 -3.83 -21.41
C TYR A 179 2.25 -3.81 -20.02
N GLN A 180 2.65 -4.76 -19.18
CA GLN A 180 2.32 -4.76 -17.75
C GLN A 180 3.54 -4.33 -16.96
N LEU A 181 3.40 -3.33 -16.10
CA LEU A 181 4.42 -2.90 -15.16
C LEU A 181 4.09 -3.42 -13.77
N LEU A 182 4.99 -4.19 -13.18
CA LEU A 182 4.85 -4.70 -11.81
C LEU A 182 6.05 -4.29 -10.98
N LEU A 183 5.78 -3.61 -9.87
CA LEU A 183 6.74 -3.39 -8.80
C LEU A 183 6.49 -4.42 -7.70
N GLN A 184 7.48 -5.24 -7.40
CA GLN A 184 7.48 -6.12 -6.24
C GLN A 184 8.44 -5.52 -5.21
N ALA A 185 8.08 -5.55 -3.93
CA ALA A 185 9.00 -5.18 -2.87
C ALA A 185 8.84 -6.10 -1.67
N THR A 186 9.97 -6.54 -1.13
CA THR A 186 10.05 -7.19 0.17
C THR A 186 10.75 -6.25 1.11
N GLN A 187 9.98 -5.59 1.97
CA GLN A 187 10.50 -4.69 2.98
C GLN A 187 11.22 -5.46 4.09
N GLU A 188 12.29 -4.87 4.63
CA GLU A 188 12.95 -5.37 5.82
C GLU A 188 12.11 -5.03 7.05
N GLN A 189 11.91 -6.03 7.90
CA GLN A 189 11.34 -5.87 9.23
C GLN A 189 12.29 -5.04 10.10
N ASP A 190 11.76 -4.45 11.17
CA ASP A 190 12.56 -3.74 12.15
C ASP A 190 13.46 -4.66 13.00
N GLN A 191 14.16 -4.06 13.95
CA GLN A 191 15.15 -4.75 14.79
C GLN A 191 14.57 -5.48 16.02
N TYR A 192 13.28 -5.29 16.32
CA TYR A 192 12.57 -5.85 17.47
C TYR A 192 11.93 -7.20 17.14
N GLU A 193 11.74 -7.49 15.86
CA GLU A 193 11.21 -8.76 15.37
C GLU A 193 12.13 -9.98 15.69
N PRO A 194 11.55 -11.15 16.02
CA PRO A 194 10.13 -11.43 16.06
C PRO A 194 9.47 -10.92 17.35
N ASP A 195 8.34 -10.20 17.27
CA ASP A 195 7.56 -9.76 18.43
C ASP A 195 6.03 -9.91 18.26
N ASN A 196 5.63 -10.73 17.29
CA ASN A 196 4.28 -11.17 16.94
C ASN A 196 3.42 -11.83 18.06
N THR A 197 3.98 -12.06 19.25
CA THR A 197 3.26 -12.67 20.39
C THR A 197 3.72 -12.10 21.74
N PRO A 198 2.90 -12.19 22.81
CA PRO A 198 3.29 -11.71 24.13
C PRO A 198 4.57 -12.36 24.70
N ASP A 199 4.83 -13.62 24.36
CA ASP A 199 6.03 -14.35 24.80
C ASP A 199 7.30 -13.86 24.09
N GLN A 200 7.15 -13.30 22.89
CA GLN A 200 8.21 -12.71 22.09
C GLN A 200 8.48 -11.23 22.46
N ALA A 201 7.57 -10.61 23.24
CA ALA A 201 7.60 -9.17 23.49
C ALA A 201 8.95 -8.65 24.00
N GLY A 202 9.52 -7.70 23.26
CA GLY A 202 10.75 -7.00 23.60
C GLY A 202 10.56 -5.96 24.73
N PRO A 203 11.61 -5.61 25.50
CA PRO A 203 11.47 -4.59 26.52
C PRO A 203 11.41 -3.18 25.91
N ILE A 204 10.49 -2.34 26.39
CA ILE A 204 10.51 -0.88 26.22
C ILE A 204 10.75 -0.22 27.59
N GLN A 205 11.62 0.80 27.65
CA GLN A 205 11.95 1.50 28.89
C GLN A 205 11.08 2.74 29.08
N LEU A 206 10.78 3.08 30.34
CA LEU A 206 10.13 4.34 30.64
C LEU A 206 11.04 5.52 30.24
N GLY A 207 10.47 6.49 29.52
CA GLY A 207 11.20 7.60 28.91
C GLY A 207 11.89 7.28 27.58
N SER A 208 11.59 6.11 26.96
CA SER A 208 12.18 5.70 25.68
C SER A 208 11.15 5.70 24.54
N GLU A 209 11.68 5.77 23.33
CA GLU A 209 10.96 5.63 22.06
C GLU A 209 11.64 4.53 21.24
N GLN A 210 10.83 3.73 20.53
CA GLN A 210 11.26 2.65 19.65
C GLN A 210 10.66 2.86 18.26
N GLU A 211 11.45 2.67 17.21
CA GLU A 211 10.95 2.68 15.83
C GLU A 211 10.63 1.26 15.38
N HIS A 212 9.36 1.01 15.11
CA HIS A 212 8.80 -0.28 14.72
C HIS A 212 8.22 -0.24 13.30
N SER A 213 7.93 -1.39 12.72
CA SER A 213 7.33 -1.60 11.41
C SER A 213 6.27 -2.69 11.49
N ILE A 214 5.08 -2.47 10.93
CA ILE A 214 4.06 -3.53 10.79
C ILE A 214 4.28 -4.22 9.45
N ILE A 215 5.23 -5.17 9.40
CA ILE A 215 5.67 -5.82 8.16
C ILE A 215 5.91 -7.31 8.40
N PRO A 216 5.19 -8.23 7.72
CA PRO A 216 4.22 -7.99 6.66
C PRO A 216 2.88 -7.44 7.21
N ARG A 217 1.89 -7.22 6.35
CA ARG A 217 0.59 -6.63 6.75
C ARG A 217 -0.14 -7.28 7.95
N ASP A 218 0.10 -8.56 8.21
CA ASP A 218 -0.49 -9.28 9.37
C ASP A 218 0.37 -9.20 10.64
N ASP A 219 1.41 -8.36 10.63
CA ASP A 219 2.34 -8.19 11.74
C ASP A 219 1.69 -7.51 12.95
N VAL A 220 2.17 -7.88 14.13
CA VAL A 220 1.61 -7.46 15.41
C VAL A 220 2.72 -7.27 16.43
N ASP A 221 3.01 -6.03 16.78
CA ASP A 221 4.15 -5.78 17.65
C ASP A 221 3.74 -5.87 19.11
N TRP A 222 4.37 -6.76 19.86
CA TRP A 222 4.26 -6.81 21.31
C TRP A 222 5.50 -6.24 21.98
N VAL A 223 5.29 -5.33 22.92
CA VAL A 223 6.34 -4.87 23.83
C VAL A 223 5.95 -5.10 25.29
N LYS A 224 6.94 -5.16 26.18
CA LYS A 224 6.73 -5.25 27.62
C LYS A 224 7.54 -4.22 28.37
N PHE A 225 7.02 -3.76 29.49
CA PHE A 225 7.71 -2.86 30.40
C PHE A 225 7.43 -3.22 31.86
N THR A 226 8.29 -2.75 32.76
CA THR A 226 8.13 -2.98 34.20
C THR A 226 7.98 -1.65 34.91
N VAL A 227 6.96 -1.57 35.75
CA VAL A 227 6.70 -0.47 36.67
C VAL A 227 7.25 -0.88 38.03
N ALA A 228 8.21 -0.13 38.58
CA ALA A 228 8.89 -0.49 39.84
C ALA A 228 8.17 0.04 41.09
N GLU A 229 7.53 1.19 40.97
CA GLU A 229 6.72 1.86 41.99
C GLU A 229 5.44 2.41 41.33
N PRO A 230 4.37 2.75 42.07
CA PRO A 230 3.17 3.32 41.46
C PRO A 230 3.48 4.50 40.52
N SER A 231 3.13 4.38 39.24
CA SER A 231 3.48 5.39 38.22
C SER A 231 2.30 5.75 37.32
N ASP A 232 2.31 7.00 36.84
CA ASP A 232 1.42 7.49 35.79
C ASP A 232 2.19 7.47 34.46
N ILE A 233 1.62 6.81 33.45
CA ILE A 233 2.28 6.63 32.15
C ILE A 233 1.44 7.19 31.00
N VAL A 234 2.13 7.45 29.90
CA VAL A 234 1.56 7.60 28.58
C VAL A 234 2.26 6.63 27.65
N LEU A 235 1.47 5.84 26.93
CA LEU A 235 1.92 4.99 25.85
C LEU A 235 1.30 5.54 24.56
N GLU A 236 2.11 5.85 23.56
CA GLU A 236 1.65 6.58 22.39
C GLU A 236 2.41 6.10 21.15
N THR A 237 1.65 5.77 20.11
CA THR A 237 2.19 5.62 18.76
C THR A 237 2.22 6.98 18.09
N SER A 238 3.22 7.23 17.25
CA SER A 238 3.31 8.43 16.42
C SER A 238 4.13 8.12 15.16
N GLY A 239 4.16 9.01 14.17
CA GLY A 239 5.06 8.84 13.03
C GLY A 239 4.38 9.03 11.68
N PHE A 240 4.87 8.29 10.68
CA PHE A 240 4.43 8.40 9.28
C PHE A 240 3.09 7.68 9.08
N ALA A 241 2.42 7.97 7.96
CA ALA A 241 1.02 7.67 7.68
C ALA A 241 0.56 6.25 8.09
N GLY A 242 -0.65 6.17 8.65
CA GLY A 242 -1.41 4.94 8.88
C GLY A 242 -2.26 5.01 10.16
N ASP A 243 -3.04 3.95 10.41
CA ASP A 243 -4.11 3.88 11.43
C ASP A 243 -3.80 2.79 12.46
N THR A 244 -3.18 3.19 13.57
CA THR A 244 -2.68 2.24 14.58
C THR A 244 -3.79 1.87 15.55
N ARG A 245 -3.67 0.71 16.17
CA ARG A 245 -4.46 0.34 17.34
C ARG A 245 -3.54 -0.11 18.45
N LEU A 246 -3.78 0.42 19.66
CA LEU A 246 -2.96 0.18 20.82
C LEU A 246 -3.76 -0.45 21.95
N TRP A 247 -3.26 -1.55 22.50
CA TRP A 247 -3.78 -2.18 23.72
C TRP A 247 -2.73 -2.19 24.81
N LEU A 248 -3.19 -2.04 26.05
CA LEU A 248 -2.40 -2.25 27.26
C LEU A 248 -2.96 -3.43 28.05
N TYR A 249 -2.10 -4.33 28.48
CA TYR A 249 -2.41 -5.53 29.25
C TYR A 249 -1.65 -5.57 30.57
N ASP A 250 -2.25 -6.19 31.58
CA ASP A 250 -1.57 -6.53 32.84
C ASP A 250 -0.62 -7.73 32.67
N GLY A 251 0.10 -8.08 33.74
CA GLY A 251 1.06 -9.18 33.74
C GLY A 251 0.46 -10.58 33.53
N ASN A 252 -0.87 -10.73 33.56
CA ASN A 252 -1.58 -11.96 33.23
C ASN A 252 -2.21 -11.91 31.82
N LEU A 253 -1.80 -10.94 30.99
CA LEU A 253 -2.33 -10.69 29.65
C LEU A 253 -3.83 -10.38 29.63
N LYS A 254 -4.36 -9.78 30.70
CA LYS A 254 -5.72 -9.23 30.67
C LYS A 254 -5.68 -7.80 30.14
N PRO A 255 -6.48 -7.44 29.12
CA PRO A 255 -6.52 -6.06 28.62
C PRO A 255 -7.07 -5.12 29.69
N ILE A 256 -6.42 -3.98 29.86
CA ILE A 256 -6.75 -2.94 30.85
C ILE A 256 -6.97 -1.55 30.25
N ALA A 257 -6.56 -1.33 28.99
CA ALA A 257 -6.90 -0.15 28.18
C ALA A 257 -6.73 -0.44 26.68
N PHE A 258 -7.40 0.38 25.85
CA PHE A 258 -7.37 0.33 24.39
C PHE A 258 -7.57 1.74 23.84
N ASN A 259 -6.92 2.07 22.72
CA ASN A 259 -7.21 3.23 21.90
C ASN A 259 -6.81 2.95 20.44
N ASP A 260 -7.62 3.40 19.50
CA ASP A 260 -7.34 3.42 18.05
C ASP A 260 -6.86 4.81 17.63
N ASP A 261 -7.66 5.85 17.89
CA ASP A 261 -7.35 7.22 17.46
C ASP A 261 -7.14 8.17 18.65
N ILE A 262 -6.11 9.01 18.58
CA ILE A 262 -5.93 10.16 19.47
C ILE A 262 -7.04 11.19 19.22
N VAL A 263 -7.35 11.46 17.94
CA VAL A 263 -8.49 12.30 17.55
C VAL A 263 -9.16 11.66 16.34
N VAL A 264 -10.35 11.11 16.53
CA VAL A 264 -11.11 10.41 15.48
C VAL A 264 -11.19 11.26 14.20
N GLY A 265 -10.74 10.66 13.09
CA GLY A 265 -10.75 11.28 11.76
C GLY A 265 -9.77 12.45 11.56
N ARG A 266 -8.88 12.73 12.51
CA ARG A 266 -7.82 13.76 12.40
C ARG A 266 -6.43 13.27 12.77
N ASN A 267 -6.33 12.41 13.78
CA ASN A 267 -5.09 11.81 14.23
C ASN A 267 -5.34 10.33 14.51
N LEU A 268 -4.98 9.51 13.51
CA LEU A 268 -5.16 8.05 13.49
C LEU A 268 -4.05 7.30 14.23
N SER A 269 -3.15 8.03 14.90
CA SER A 269 -2.24 7.42 15.86
C SER A 269 -2.97 7.16 17.18
N SER A 270 -2.57 6.14 17.93
CA SER A 270 -3.16 5.78 19.22
C SER A 270 -2.38 6.30 20.43
N ARG A 271 -3.10 6.57 21.53
CA ARG A 271 -2.54 6.97 22.83
C ARG A 271 -3.35 6.41 23.99
N ILE A 272 -2.67 5.80 24.95
CA ILE A 272 -3.20 5.37 26.24
C ILE A 272 -2.54 6.17 27.35
N THR A 273 -3.34 6.84 28.17
CA THR A 273 -2.92 7.45 29.42
C THR A 273 -3.39 6.58 30.59
N ARG A 274 -2.50 6.26 31.54
CA ARG A 274 -2.86 5.42 32.69
C ARG A 274 -2.23 5.91 33.97
N ARG A 275 -3.08 6.18 34.98
CA ARG A 275 -2.68 6.62 36.31
C ARG A 275 -2.57 5.48 37.31
N GLY A 276 -1.62 5.60 38.22
CA GLY A 276 -1.46 4.74 39.39
C GLY A 276 -1.27 3.27 39.02
N LEU A 277 -0.54 2.97 37.94
CA LEU A 277 -0.18 1.59 37.64
C LEU A 277 0.62 1.02 38.80
N ALA A 278 0.13 -0.05 39.40
CA ALA A 278 0.82 -0.72 40.49
C ALA A 278 2.14 -1.34 39.99
N PRO A 279 3.11 -1.58 40.87
CA PRO A 279 4.34 -2.27 40.51
C PRO A 279 4.06 -3.62 39.86
N GLY A 280 4.71 -3.90 38.74
CA GLY A 280 4.47 -5.11 37.95
C GLY A 280 4.97 -5.00 36.51
N THR A 281 4.88 -6.12 35.79
CA THR A 281 5.13 -6.18 34.35
C THR A 281 3.83 -5.96 33.60
N TYR A 282 3.88 -5.15 32.55
CA TYR A 282 2.77 -4.86 31.64
C TYR A 282 3.20 -5.15 30.21
N TYR A 283 2.22 -5.44 29.37
CA TYR A 283 2.43 -5.68 27.94
C TYR A 283 1.62 -4.68 27.14
N ALA A 284 2.16 -4.23 26.02
CA ALA A 284 1.42 -3.49 25.04
C ALA A 284 1.46 -4.23 23.70
N LYS A 285 0.37 -4.08 22.95
CA LYS A 285 0.22 -4.63 21.61
C LYS A 285 -0.12 -3.48 20.68
N VAL A 286 0.58 -3.40 19.55
CA VAL A 286 0.23 -2.53 18.44
C VAL A 286 -0.13 -3.41 17.24
N ASP A 287 -1.17 -3.04 16.51
CA ASP A 287 -1.40 -3.53 15.16
C ASP A 287 -2.06 -2.43 14.31
N GLU A 288 -2.33 -2.74 13.05
CA GLU A 288 -3.01 -1.84 12.13
C GLU A 288 -4.54 -2.03 12.14
N TYR A 289 -5.30 -0.93 12.08
CA TYR A 289 -6.77 -0.95 12.00
C TYR A 289 -7.27 -1.56 10.69
N TRP A 290 -6.75 -1.10 9.55
CA TRP A 290 -7.16 -1.52 8.20
C TRP A 290 -6.30 -2.66 7.68
N ASN A 291 -6.46 -3.84 8.26
CA ASN A 291 -5.89 -5.05 7.67
C ASN A 291 -6.72 -5.52 6.45
N ASP A 292 -6.94 -4.67 5.44
CA ASP A 292 -7.77 -4.96 4.25
C ASP A 292 -6.99 -5.17 2.94
N GLU A 293 -7.50 -6.06 2.06
CA GLU A 293 -6.87 -6.35 0.76
C GLU A 293 -6.64 -5.05 0.01
N GLU A 294 -5.41 -4.84 -0.46
CA GLU A 294 -4.92 -3.67 -1.20
C GLU A 294 -5.81 -3.42 -2.43
N THR A 295 -7.00 -2.85 -2.21
CA THR A 295 -7.76 -2.22 -3.26
C THR A 295 -7.02 -0.92 -3.54
N HIS A 296 -6.76 -0.64 -4.81
CA HIS A 296 -5.81 0.34 -5.33
C HIS A 296 -5.99 1.81 -4.89
N LEU A 297 -6.77 2.09 -3.83
CA LEU A 297 -7.14 3.38 -3.30
C LEU A 297 -6.80 3.58 -1.81
N ASN A 298 -6.43 2.54 -1.05
CA ASN A 298 -6.21 2.72 0.39
C ASN A 298 -4.80 3.27 0.67
N GLU A 299 -4.76 4.50 1.18
CA GLU A 299 -3.57 5.25 1.58
C GLU A 299 -3.21 5.01 3.07
N HIS A 300 -3.67 3.88 3.62
CA HIS A 300 -3.72 3.65 5.06
C HIS A 300 -2.73 2.62 5.61
N GLU A 301 -1.96 1.92 4.76
CA GLU A 301 -0.99 0.89 5.19
C GLU A 301 0.13 1.49 6.06
N ILE A 302 0.27 1.00 7.30
CA ILE A 302 1.35 1.36 8.22
C ILE A 302 2.59 0.54 7.89
N ASP A 303 3.56 1.13 7.21
CA ASP A 303 4.87 0.50 7.07
C ASP A 303 5.77 0.74 8.28
N ARG A 304 5.58 1.85 9.01
CA ARG A 304 6.39 2.28 10.16
C ARG A 304 5.67 3.20 11.12
N TYR A 305 5.99 3.03 12.40
CA TYR A 305 5.56 3.95 13.45
C TYR A 305 6.61 4.02 14.57
N ARG A 306 6.44 4.98 15.47
CA ARG A 306 7.23 5.12 16.69
C ARG A 306 6.35 4.82 17.89
N LEU A 307 6.78 3.92 18.74
CA LEU A 307 6.15 3.63 20.02
C LEU A 307 6.92 4.33 21.13
N SER A 308 6.24 5.19 21.88
CA SER A 308 6.82 5.91 23.02
C SER A 308 6.16 5.50 24.33
N LEU A 309 6.98 5.29 25.36
CA LEU A 309 6.54 5.08 26.73
C LEU A 309 7.16 6.19 27.59
N LYS A 310 6.33 7.09 28.13
CA LYS A 310 6.78 8.24 28.94
C LYS A 310 6.04 8.34 30.26
N GLU A 311 6.64 9.00 31.24
CA GLU A 311 5.92 9.46 32.44
C GLU A 311 4.89 10.51 32.03
N MET A 312 3.70 10.44 32.62
CA MET A 312 2.66 11.42 32.38
C MET A 312 3.07 12.78 32.93
N GLN A 313 3.06 13.81 32.07
CA GLN A 313 3.20 15.20 32.48
C GLN A 313 1.82 15.88 32.60
N GLU A 314 1.76 17.00 33.31
CA GLU A 314 0.51 17.76 33.50
C GLU A 314 -0.11 18.23 32.17
N THR A 315 0.71 18.39 31.13
CA THR A 315 0.29 18.72 29.76
C THR A 315 -0.22 17.53 28.95
N ASP A 316 0.07 16.30 29.38
CA ASP A 316 -0.50 15.07 28.79
C ASP A 316 -1.87 14.74 29.39
N TYR A 317 -2.35 15.56 30.33
CA TYR A 317 -3.64 15.38 30.98
C TYR A 317 -4.78 15.82 30.07
N GLU A 318 -5.53 14.85 29.56
CA GLU A 318 -6.90 15.06 29.10
C GLU A 318 -7.85 14.75 30.29
N PRO A 319 -8.64 15.72 30.78
CA PRO A 319 -9.33 15.59 32.06
C PRO A 319 -10.43 14.54 32.16
N ASP A 320 -10.94 14.02 31.04
CA ASP A 320 -12.16 13.23 31.01
C ASP A 320 -12.05 11.87 30.29
N GLY A 321 -11.05 11.65 29.43
CA GLY A 321 -10.81 10.33 28.84
C GLY A 321 -12.00 9.78 28.03
N ASP A 322 -12.71 10.64 27.29
CA ASP A 322 -13.74 10.25 26.33
C ASP A 322 -13.38 10.71 24.90
N VAL A 323 -13.96 10.02 23.92
CA VAL A 323 -13.64 9.99 22.48
C VAL A 323 -14.64 10.83 21.65
N ASP A 324 -15.57 11.58 22.26
CA ASP A 324 -16.51 12.43 21.52
C ASP A 324 -16.76 13.77 22.23
N GLY A 325 -16.86 14.84 21.44
CA GLY A 325 -16.75 16.21 21.88
C GLY A 325 -17.91 16.68 22.76
N SER A 326 -17.58 17.24 23.94
CA SER A 326 -18.16 18.47 24.49
C SER A 326 -17.45 18.87 25.78
N ASP A 327 -16.66 19.95 25.74
CA ASP A 327 -15.91 20.40 26.92
C ASP A 327 -16.78 21.23 27.87
N LEU A 328 -16.85 20.82 29.14
CA LEU A 328 -17.36 21.63 30.25
C LEU A 328 -16.19 22.14 31.10
N TYR A 329 -15.83 23.41 30.95
CA TYR A 329 -14.80 24.05 31.75
C TYR A 329 -15.27 24.29 33.19
N HIS A 330 -14.61 23.69 34.18
CA HIS A 330 -14.73 24.11 35.58
C HIS A 330 -13.67 25.17 35.90
N LEU A 331 -14.02 26.44 35.72
CA LEU A 331 -13.21 27.56 36.18
C LEU A 331 -13.64 27.94 37.61
N ILE A 332 -12.86 27.55 38.63
CA ILE A 332 -13.05 28.08 39.99
C ILE A 332 -12.38 29.44 40.06
N ILE A 333 -13.15 30.50 39.82
CA ILE A 333 -12.84 31.84 40.35
C ILE A 333 -13.83 32.11 41.47
N GLY A 334 -13.31 32.54 42.63
CA GLY A 334 -14.05 32.65 43.87
C GLY A 334 -15.44 33.28 43.79
N ASN A 335 -16.36 32.71 44.57
CA ASN A 335 -17.66 33.22 45.03
C ASN A 335 -18.61 33.92 44.03
N LEU A 336 -18.68 33.49 42.77
CA LEU A 336 -19.86 33.73 41.92
C LEU A 336 -19.99 32.64 40.84
N THR A 337 -21.08 31.88 40.88
CA THR A 337 -21.46 30.94 39.82
C THR A 337 -22.22 31.71 38.74
N LEU A 338 -21.73 31.66 37.50
CA LEU A 338 -22.42 32.21 36.33
C LEU A 338 -22.59 31.07 35.32
N THR A 339 -23.82 30.61 35.13
CA THR A 339 -24.16 29.58 34.15
C THR A 339 -24.31 30.24 32.79
N ILE A 340 -23.46 29.91 31.82
CA ILE A 340 -23.67 30.23 30.40
C ILE A 340 -24.01 28.91 29.72
N GLU A 341 -25.24 28.77 29.26
CA GLU A 341 -25.65 27.70 28.34
C GLU A 341 -25.45 28.23 26.92
N GLU A 342 -24.51 27.64 26.17
CA GLU A 342 -24.43 27.82 24.72
C GLU A 342 -25.06 26.59 24.04
N PHE A 343 -26.04 26.84 23.16
CA PHE A 343 -26.79 25.82 22.44
C PHE A 343 -25.91 25.18 21.36
N ALA A 344 -25.68 23.86 21.45
CA ALA A 344 -25.12 23.09 20.34
C ALA A 344 -26.15 22.94 19.22
N MET A 345 -25.77 23.31 17.99
CA MET A 345 -26.50 22.95 16.78
C MET A 345 -26.27 21.46 16.46
N ASN A 346 -27.32 20.65 16.61
CA ASN A 346 -27.37 19.29 16.07
C ASN A 346 -27.24 19.33 14.54
N TYR A 347 -26.15 18.79 13.99
CA TYR A 347 -26.17 18.23 12.64
C TYR A 347 -26.63 16.78 12.75
N GLY A 348 -27.95 16.58 12.66
CA GLY A 348 -28.51 15.25 12.40
C GLY A 348 -28.34 14.91 10.94
N GLU A 349 -27.72 13.76 10.65
CA GLU A 349 -27.84 13.13 9.34
C GLU A 349 -29.31 12.74 9.10
N ILE A 350 -29.87 13.26 8.01
CA ILE A 350 -31.20 12.91 7.54
C ILE A 350 -31.06 11.71 6.61
N TYR A 351 -31.49 10.54 7.05
CA TYR A 351 -31.88 9.47 6.15
C TYR A 351 -33.31 9.76 5.64
N TYR A 352 -33.46 9.96 4.33
CA TYR A 352 -34.77 9.93 3.68
C TYR A 352 -35.10 8.50 3.21
N PRO A 353 -36.40 8.14 3.21
CA PRO A 353 -36.91 6.75 3.12
C PRO A 353 -36.76 6.09 1.75
#